data_AF-A0A2D6F386-F1
#
_entry.id   AF-A0A2D6F386-F1
#
_cell.length_a   1.000
_cell.length_b   1.000
_cell.length_c   1.000
_cell.angle_alpha   90.00
_cell.angle_beta   90.00
_cell.angle_gamma   90.00
#
_symmetry.space_group_name_H-M   'P 1'
#
loop_
_entity.id
_entity.type
_entity.pdbx_description
1 polymer ?
#
loop_
_entity_poly.entity_id
_entity_poly.type
_entity_poly.pdbx_seq_one_letter_code
_entity_poly.pdbx_strand_id
1 'polypeptide(L)'
;MNYRLQRKDFLKKFSDQEVKDIKDYYKVMNLHKKRYTKNQIKVKTNVSIHRIYRWRYTDSKPNSVKTFEKAKVRGYFKQFSNQNIQSLAYLIGYNLGDGHISRNKCNTWFYGINSDLEDMKTLFRRFSVKPVVYTYKINNGKMAVHDCVFSRLLLCLGAVSGDKTKAETKIPNWILKTKKASKIKKRFLQGFFDSELSKITLIKRKRLAYQSLKLYCSKHKNFINQGKFFFNQIRNVLTEFGIISSNIKFDRTYIRSRDGGNMQQIFFVIYSNYINLSNFIQRIGFLYNQKRRLGSLMHIQKIKYHARKEIEKIKKYEKALILRKKGFSAYKIAKELNIKVYHVKNWIYFKKRPKLYDFVKINNFVLHKQRDEILFHR
;
A
#
# COMPACT_ATOMS: atom_id res chain seq x y z
N MET A 1 -5.97 3.32 -15.98
CA MET A 1 -7.11 3.43 -15.04
C MET A 1 -7.42 4.90 -14.93
N ASN A 2 -8.69 5.27 -15.12
CA ASN A 2 -9.11 6.67 -15.10
C ASN A 2 -9.73 6.95 -13.73
N TYR A 3 -8.91 7.32 -12.74
CA TYR A 3 -9.43 7.73 -11.43
C TYR A 3 -9.62 9.25 -11.41
N ARG A 4 -10.82 9.68 -11.04
CA ARG A 4 -11.22 11.08 -10.90
C ARG A 4 -11.85 11.28 -9.52
N LEU A 5 -11.31 12.23 -8.76
CA LEU A 5 -11.91 12.60 -7.47
C LEU A 5 -13.15 13.47 -7.69
N GLN A 6 -14.26 13.10 -7.06
CA GLN A 6 -15.47 13.89 -7.11
C GLN A 6 -15.41 15.05 -6.13
N ARG A 7 -15.95 16.22 -6.53
CA ARG A 7 -16.01 17.41 -5.66
C ARG A 7 -16.73 17.13 -4.35
N LYS A 8 -17.82 16.35 -4.40
CA LYS A 8 -18.60 15.94 -3.22
C LYS A 8 -17.77 15.18 -2.20
N ASP A 9 -16.86 14.31 -2.64
CA ASP A 9 -16.02 13.52 -1.74
C ASP A 9 -14.93 14.36 -1.07
N PHE A 10 -14.46 15.40 -1.78
CA PHE A 10 -13.55 16.39 -1.20
C PHE A 10 -14.24 17.30 -0.18
N LEU A 11 -15.48 17.74 -0.46
CA LEU A 11 -16.27 18.53 0.48
C LEU A 11 -16.56 17.79 1.78
N LYS A 12 -16.75 16.47 1.76
CA LYS A 12 -16.89 15.63 2.96
C LYS A 12 -15.67 15.68 3.91
N LYS A 13 -14.53 16.24 3.49
CA LYS A 13 -13.35 16.39 4.35
C LYS A 13 -13.29 17.73 5.08
N PHE A 14 -14.25 18.62 4.83
CA PHE A 14 -14.47 19.84 5.59
C PHE A 14 -15.45 19.59 6.75
N SER A 15 -15.48 20.45 7.75
CA SER A 15 -16.54 20.47 8.76
C SER A 15 -17.86 21.00 8.17
N ASP A 16 -18.98 20.75 8.83
CA ASP A 16 -20.28 21.24 8.35
C ASP A 16 -20.31 22.77 8.24
N GLN A 17 -19.68 23.46 9.18
CA GLN A 17 -19.52 24.91 9.14
C GLN A 17 -18.65 25.36 7.95
N GLU A 18 -17.53 24.68 7.68
CA GLU A 18 -16.68 24.99 6.52
C GLU A 18 -17.43 24.75 5.20
N VAL A 19 -18.26 23.70 5.10
CA VAL A 19 -19.10 23.41 3.93
C VAL A 19 -20.18 24.47 3.76
N LYS A 20 -20.83 24.88 4.84
CA LYS A 20 -21.80 25.97 4.86
C LYS A 20 -21.16 27.26 4.35
N ASP A 21 -19.99 27.62 4.87
CA ASP A 21 -19.24 28.81 4.42
C ASP A 21 -18.92 28.77 2.91
N ILE A 22 -18.56 27.60 2.37
CA ILE A 22 -18.32 27.45 0.93
C ILE A 22 -19.60 27.70 0.13
N LYS A 23 -20.72 27.09 0.54
CA LYS A 23 -22.02 27.25 -0.14
C LYS A 23 -22.51 28.69 -0.07
N ASP A 24 -22.48 29.28 1.11
CA ASP A 24 -22.91 30.65 1.38
C ASP A 24 -22.07 31.65 0.58
N TYR A 25 -20.76 31.48 0.55
CA TYR A 25 -19.86 32.33 -0.24
C TYR A 25 -20.25 32.30 -1.73
N TYR A 26 -20.36 31.12 -2.34
CA TYR A 26 -20.72 31.02 -3.76
C TYR A 26 -22.14 31.54 -4.05
N LYS A 27 -23.10 31.34 -3.14
CA LYS A 27 -24.46 31.89 -3.26
C LYS A 27 -24.46 33.42 -3.21
N VAL A 28 -23.72 34.01 -2.27
CA VAL A 28 -23.54 35.47 -2.16
C VAL A 28 -22.88 36.02 -3.42
N MET A 29 -21.80 35.41 -3.91
CA MET A 29 -21.12 35.87 -5.13
C MET A 29 -22.00 35.76 -6.37
N ASN A 30 -22.83 34.71 -6.47
CA ASN A 30 -23.78 34.57 -7.58
C ASN A 30 -24.87 35.64 -7.55
N LEU A 31 -25.46 35.92 -6.38
CA LEU A 31 -26.46 36.98 -6.23
C LEU A 31 -25.86 38.37 -6.46
N HIS A 32 -24.62 38.59 -6.02
CA HIS A 32 -23.92 39.83 -6.30
C HIS A 32 -23.73 40.05 -7.81
N LYS A 33 -23.33 39.01 -8.57
CA LYS A 33 -23.24 39.07 -10.04
C LYS A 33 -24.57 39.41 -10.70
N LYS A 34 -25.68 38.96 -10.11
CA LYS A 34 -27.06 39.31 -10.52
C LYS A 34 -27.53 40.69 -10.02
N ARG A 35 -26.61 41.56 -9.56
CA ARG A 35 -26.84 42.94 -9.10
C ARG A 35 -27.77 43.11 -7.89
N TYR A 36 -27.95 42.06 -7.06
CA TYR A 36 -28.71 42.19 -5.81
C TYR A 36 -27.99 43.09 -4.77
N THR A 37 -28.76 43.89 -4.04
CA THR A 37 -28.26 44.73 -2.93
C THR A 37 -27.84 43.88 -1.73
N LYS A 38 -27.03 44.44 -0.81
CA LYS A 38 -26.57 43.72 0.39
C LYS A 38 -27.74 43.20 1.24
N ASN A 39 -28.81 43.98 1.35
CA ASN A 39 -30.02 43.63 2.11
C ASN A 39 -30.80 42.49 1.43
N GLN A 40 -30.99 42.58 0.12
CA GLN A 40 -31.64 41.49 -0.63
C GLN A 40 -30.84 40.18 -0.55
N ILE A 41 -29.51 40.25 -0.60
CA ILE A 41 -28.65 39.07 -0.42
C ILE A 41 -28.81 38.50 0.99
N LYS A 42 -28.77 39.34 2.05
CA LYS A 42 -28.99 38.90 3.44
C LYS A 42 -30.29 38.12 3.56
N VAL A 43 -31.40 38.65 3.03
CA VAL A 43 -32.71 37.98 3.06
C VAL A 43 -32.67 36.63 2.34
N LYS A 44 -32.01 36.55 1.18
CA LYS A 44 -31.96 35.30 0.38
C LYS A 44 -30.98 34.24 0.89
N THR A 45 -29.95 34.61 1.67
CA THR A 45 -28.89 33.70 2.11
C THR A 45 -28.83 33.50 3.62
N ASN A 46 -29.47 34.36 4.40
CA ASN A 46 -29.32 34.46 5.85
C ASN A 46 -27.85 34.67 6.31
N VAL A 47 -27.01 35.25 5.45
CA VAL A 47 -25.64 35.62 5.78
C VAL A 47 -25.62 37.05 6.31
N SER A 48 -24.85 37.32 7.36
CA SER A 48 -24.76 38.66 7.94
C SER A 48 -24.23 39.70 6.93
N ILE A 49 -24.73 40.93 7.01
CA ILE A 49 -24.31 42.04 6.14
C ILE A 49 -22.79 42.25 6.21
N HIS A 50 -22.20 42.13 7.41
CA HIS A 50 -20.76 42.23 7.60
C HIS A 50 -19.99 41.17 6.79
N ARG A 51 -20.43 39.90 6.81
CA ARG A 51 -19.80 38.84 5.99
C ARG A 51 -19.99 39.08 4.50
N ILE A 52 -21.19 39.49 4.08
CA ILE A 52 -21.47 39.83 2.67
C ILE A 52 -20.54 40.97 2.20
N TYR A 53 -20.39 42.01 3.02
CA TYR A 53 -19.49 43.13 2.73
C TYR A 53 -18.05 42.64 2.58
N ARG A 54 -17.55 41.90 3.58
CA ARG A 54 -16.20 41.32 3.57
C ARG A 54 -15.92 40.45 2.34
N TRP A 55 -16.87 39.61 1.95
CA TRP A 55 -16.69 38.71 0.80
C TRP A 55 -16.72 39.41 -0.56
N ARG A 56 -17.47 40.51 -0.67
CA ARG A 56 -17.62 41.26 -1.92
C ARG A 56 -16.53 42.30 -2.14
N TYR A 57 -16.14 43.02 -1.10
CA TYR A 57 -15.40 44.27 -1.25
C TYR A 57 -13.96 44.22 -0.72
N THR A 58 -13.62 43.26 0.14
CA THR A 58 -12.28 43.20 0.75
C THR A 58 -11.48 41.96 0.34
N ASP A 59 -11.91 41.26 -0.72
CA ASP A 59 -11.40 39.95 -1.19
C ASP A 59 -11.17 38.91 -0.06
N SER A 60 -11.88 39.05 1.06
CA SER A 60 -11.65 38.25 2.26
C SER A 60 -12.41 36.92 2.17
N LYS A 61 -11.97 36.06 1.25
CA LYS A 61 -12.52 34.71 1.07
C LYS A 61 -12.32 33.86 2.34
N PRO A 62 -13.32 33.08 2.78
CA PRO A 62 -13.13 32.08 3.82
C PRO A 62 -11.99 31.10 3.49
N ASN A 63 -11.25 30.63 4.50
CA ASN A 63 -10.16 29.67 4.31
C ASN A 63 -10.64 28.35 3.65
N SER A 64 -11.87 27.92 3.95
CA SER A 64 -12.50 26.75 3.33
C SER A 64 -12.69 26.95 1.82
N VAL A 65 -13.13 28.14 1.39
CA VAL A 65 -13.24 28.55 -0.01
C VAL A 65 -11.87 28.58 -0.68
N LYS A 66 -10.88 29.26 -0.08
CA LYS A 66 -9.49 29.31 -0.60
C LYS A 66 -8.92 27.91 -0.80
N THR A 67 -9.12 27.00 0.16
CA THR A 67 -8.69 25.61 0.10
C THR A 67 -9.39 24.85 -1.03
N PHE A 68 -10.70 25.01 -1.17
CA PHE A 68 -11.49 24.38 -2.22
C PHE A 68 -11.10 24.88 -3.62
N GLU A 69 -10.88 26.19 -3.78
CA GLU A 69 -10.41 26.79 -5.03
C GLU A 69 -9.00 26.34 -5.39
N LYS A 70 -8.08 26.29 -4.42
CA LYS A 70 -6.73 25.77 -4.64
C LYS A 70 -6.75 24.31 -5.09
N ALA A 71 -7.69 23.49 -4.63
CA ALA A 71 -7.89 22.13 -5.13
C ALA A 71 -8.36 22.09 -6.60
N LYS A 72 -9.22 23.03 -7.02
CA LYS A 72 -9.62 23.19 -8.42
C LYS A 72 -8.43 23.58 -9.30
N VAL A 73 -7.67 24.60 -8.87
CA VAL A 73 -6.51 25.13 -9.60
C VAL A 73 -5.45 24.04 -9.79
N ARG A 74 -5.18 23.24 -8.75
CA ARG A 74 -4.27 22.08 -8.81
C ARG A 74 -4.81 20.89 -9.62
N GLY A 75 -6.02 21.00 -10.18
CA GLY A 75 -6.60 19.97 -11.05
C GLY A 75 -7.00 18.68 -10.33
N TYR A 76 -7.21 18.68 -9.01
CA TYR A 76 -7.51 17.45 -8.26
C TYR A 76 -8.87 16.82 -8.64
N PHE A 77 -9.76 17.60 -9.27
CA PHE A 77 -11.05 17.12 -9.80
C PHE A 77 -11.00 16.71 -11.27
N LYS A 78 -9.83 16.82 -11.91
CA LYS A 78 -9.55 16.25 -13.23
C LYS A 78 -9.12 14.79 -13.05
N GLN A 79 -9.01 14.07 -14.16
CA GLN A 79 -8.48 12.71 -14.14
C GLN A 79 -6.99 12.75 -13.76
N PHE A 80 -6.58 11.89 -12.82
CA PHE A 80 -5.16 11.75 -12.49
C PHE A 80 -4.41 10.98 -13.57
N SER A 81 -3.19 11.43 -13.89
CA SER A 81 -2.28 10.66 -14.72
C SER A 81 -1.88 9.34 -14.04
N ASN A 82 -1.45 8.36 -14.84
CA ASN A 82 -0.99 7.06 -14.33
C ASN A 82 0.18 7.19 -13.34
N GLN A 83 1.05 8.20 -13.51
CA GLN A 83 2.16 8.43 -12.59
C GLN A 83 1.67 9.06 -11.29
N ASN A 84 0.76 10.04 -11.36
CA ASN A 84 0.20 10.67 -10.16
C ASN A 84 -0.55 9.66 -9.29
N ILE A 85 -1.37 8.81 -9.89
CA ILE A 85 -2.13 7.81 -9.14
C ILE A 85 -1.21 6.74 -8.51
N GLN A 86 -0.08 6.43 -9.14
CA GLN A 86 0.95 5.56 -8.57
C GLN A 86 1.65 6.21 -7.36
N SER A 87 2.01 7.49 -7.46
CA SER A 87 2.57 8.24 -6.34
C SER A 87 1.58 8.32 -5.17
N LEU A 88 0.31 8.60 -5.45
CA LEU A 88 -0.74 8.64 -4.43
C LEU A 88 -0.95 7.26 -3.77
N ALA A 89 -0.97 6.18 -4.55
CA ALA A 89 -1.06 4.82 -4.01
C ALA A 89 0.08 4.53 -3.03
N TYR A 90 1.31 4.88 -3.40
CA TYR A 90 2.48 4.74 -2.52
C TYR A 90 2.32 5.57 -1.24
N LEU A 91 1.98 6.85 -1.35
CA LEU A 91 1.85 7.74 -0.19
C LEU A 91 0.71 7.32 0.75
N ILE A 92 -0.37 6.74 0.23
CA ILE A 92 -1.44 6.18 1.04
C ILE A 92 -0.98 4.91 1.75
N GLY A 93 -0.27 4.02 1.05
CA GLY A 93 0.34 2.84 1.67
C GLY A 93 1.26 3.22 2.83
N TYR A 94 2.14 4.20 2.60
CA TYR A 94 3.04 4.73 3.64
C TYR A 94 2.27 5.41 4.77
N ASN A 95 1.21 6.16 4.46
CA ASN A 95 0.34 6.76 5.47
C ASN A 95 -0.27 5.71 6.40
N LEU A 96 -0.60 4.51 5.90
CA LEU A 96 -1.15 3.45 6.74
C LEU A 96 -0.11 2.81 7.67
N GLY A 97 1.18 2.90 7.36
CA GLY A 97 2.30 2.47 8.21
C GLY A 97 2.85 3.60 9.08
N ASP A 98 3.92 4.26 8.63
CA ASP A 98 4.64 5.32 9.36
C ASP A 98 4.32 6.76 8.91
N GLY A 99 3.14 7.01 8.33
CA GLY A 99 2.67 8.38 8.10
C GLY A 99 1.70 8.91 9.16
N HIS A 100 1.42 10.20 9.17
CA HIS A 100 0.42 10.82 10.04
C HIS A 100 -0.27 11.97 9.32
N ILE A 101 -1.58 12.07 9.43
CA ILE A 101 -2.33 13.26 9.03
C ILE A 101 -2.96 13.85 10.29
N SER A 102 -2.71 15.13 10.54
CA SER A 102 -3.20 15.85 11.71
C SER A 102 -4.72 15.95 11.73
N ARG A 103 -5.30 16.15 12.92
CA ARG A 103 -6.77 16.29 13.10
C ARG A 103 -7.35 17.50 12.38
N ASN A 104 -6.60 18.61 12.27
CA ASN A 104 -6.99 19.78 11.47
C ASN A 104 -6.85 19.55 9.94
N LYS A 105 -6.37 18.36 9.54
CA LYS A 105 -6.22 17.92 8.15
C LYS A 105 -5.36 18.86 7.31
N CYS A 106 -4.40 19.53 7.95
CA CYS A 106 -3.51 20.51 7.32
C CYS A 106 -2.04 20.09 7.28
N ASN A 107 -1.66 19.12 8.10
CA ASN A 107 -0.30 18.64 8.18
C ASN A 107 -0.29 17.14 7.88
N THR A 108 0.55 16.75 6.93
CA THR A 108 0.91 15.36 6.71
C THR A 108 2.38 15.17 7.07
N TRP A 109 2.68 14.13 7.83
CA TRP A 109 4.04 13.74 8.21
C TRP A 109 4.33 12.32 7.75
N PHE A 110 5.57 12.07 7.33
CA PHE A 110 6.09 10.74 7.06
C PHE A 110 7.39 10.56 7.85
N TYR A 111 7.49 9.48 8.61
CA TYR A 111 8.65 9.21 9.47
C TYR A 111 9.53 8.13 8.83
N GLY A 112 10.85 8.30 8.91
CA GLY A 112 11.79 7.34 8.33
C GLY A 112 13.23 7.85 8.33
N ILE A 113 14.08 7.18 7.55
CA ILE A 113 15.48 7.57 7.37
C ILE A 113 15.55 8.82 6.48
N ASN A 114 16.39 9.80 6.84
CA ASN A 114 16.49 11.08 6.13
C ASN A 114 16.71 10.94 4.62
N SER A 115 17.67 10.11 4.20
CA SER A 115 17.96 9.89 2.77
C SER A 115 16.77 9.30 2.02
N ASP A 116 16.09 8.31 2.62
CA ASP A 116 14.89 7.70 2.04
C ASP A 116 13.75 8.73 1.88
N LEU A 117 13.61 9.64 2.86
CA LEU A 117 12.60 10.71 2.84
C LEU A 117 12.93 11.79 1.78
N GLU A 118 14.21 12.12 1.59
CA GLU A 118 14.65 13.03 0.53
C GLU A 118 14.35 12.46 -0.87
N ASP A 119 14.66 11.18 -1.11
CA ASP A 119 14.30 10.49 -2.35
C ASP A 119 12.78 10.51 -2.57
N MET A 120 12.00 10.33 -1.49
CA MET A 120 10.54 10.31 -1.52
C MET A 120 9.92 11.68 -1.90
N LYS A 121 10.63 12.80 -1.75
CA LYS A 121 10.14 14.14 -2.18
C LYS A 121 9.79 14.18 -3.67
N THR A 122 10.43 13.35 -4.49
CA THR A 122 10.14 13.24 -5.93
C THR A 122 8.67 12.92 -6.22
N LEU A 123 7.98 12.21 -5.32
CA LEU A 123 6.56 11.90 -5.42
C LEU A 123 5.66 13.13 -5.35
N PHE A 124 6.12 14.22 -4.73
CA PHE A 124 5.33 15.42 -4.45
C PHE A 124 5.40 16.48 -5.56
N ARG A 125 6.46 16.44 -6.39
CA ARG A 125 6.72 17.44 -7.45
C ARG A 125 5.50 17.70 -8.33
N ARG A 126 4.73 16.64 -8.64
CA ARG A 126 3.55 16.70 -9.53
C ARG A 126 2.27 17.22 -8.87
N PHE A 127 2.29 17.51 -7.58
CA PHE A 127 1.14 18.03 -6.83
C PHE A 127 1.30 19.50 -6.44
N SER A 128 2.40 20.14 -6.86
CA SER A 128 2.76 21.52 -6.47
C SER A 128 2.79 21.67 -4.95
N VAL A 129 3.39 20.67 -4.29
CA VAL A 129 3.58 20.58 -2.84
C VAL A 129 5.08 20.45 -2.58
N LYS A 130 5.61 21.27 -1.68
CA LYS A 130 7.01 21.27 -1.29
C LYS A 130 7.15 20.68 0.12
N PRO A 131 7.43 19.37 0.25
CA PRO A 131 7.75 18.77 1.54
C PRO A 131 9.10 19.27 2.08
N VAL A 132 9.21 19.37 3.41
CA VAL A 132 10.45 19.70 4.13
C VAL A 132 10.83 18.51 5.00
N VAL A 133 12.11 18.12 5.01
CA VAL A 133 12.60 17.02 5.85
C VAL A 133 13.32 17.62 7.05
N TYR A 134 12.93 17.17 8.24
CA TYR A 134 13.52 17.56 9.50
C TYR A 134 14.18 16.35 10.16
N THR A 135 15.43 16.47 10.53
CA THR A 135 16.11 15.46 11.37
C THR A 135 15.71 15.68 12.83
N TYR A 136 15.28 14.63 13.52
CA TYR A 136 14.97 14.72 14.95
C TYR A 136 15.66 13.64 15.80
N LYS A 137 16.29 12.65 15.16
CA LYS A 137 17.21 11.66 15.76
C LYS A 137 18.32 11.36 14.75
N ILE A 138 19.44 10.81 15.21
CA ILE A 138 20.54 10.38 14.32
C ILE A 138 19.96 9.48 13.21
N ASN A 139 20.13 9.91 11.96
CA ASN A 139 19.65 9.24 10.75
C ASN A 139 18.14 8.97 10.66
N ASN A 140 17.32 9.59 11.50
CA ASN A 140 15.87 9.47 11.50
C ASN A 140 15.21 10.86 11.52
N GLY A 141 14.28 11.04 10.59
CA GLY A 141 13.63 12.31 10.36
C GLY A 141 12.15 12.19 10.07
N LYS A 142 11.56 13.36 9.92
CA LYS A 142 10.16 13.58 9.59
C LYS A 142 10.09 14.43 8.34
N MET A 143 9.49 13.92 7.28
CA MET A 143 9.11 14.73 6.13
C MET A 143 7.75 15.36 6.41
N ALA A 144 7.71 16.68 6.54
CA ALA A 144 6.49 17.45 6.76
C ALA A 144 5.96 18.08 5.48
N VAL A 145 4.64 17.98 5.33
CA VAL A 145 3.85 18.57 4.26
C VAL A 145 2.80 19.46 4.91
N HIS A 146 3.08 20.75 4.93
CA HIS A 146 2.19 21.80 5.46
C HIS A 146 1.23 22.27 4.37
N ASP A 147 0.29 21.41 4.00
CA ASP A 147 -0.67 21.71 2.93
C ASP A 147 -2.04 21.06 3.20
N CYS A 148 -3.04 21.89 3.51
CA CYS A 148 -4.41 21.47 3.78
C CYS A 148 -5.11 20.82 2.59
N VAL A 149 -4.80 21.27 1.37
CA VAL A 149 -5.41 20.76 0.15
C VAL A 149 -4.90 19.36 -0.14
N PHE A 150 -3.59 19.16 -0.02
CA PHE A 150 -2.95 17.86 -0.23
C PHE A 150 -3.31 16.85 0.86
N SER A 151 -3.32 17.27 2.14
CA SER A 151 -3.72 16.42 3.25
C SER A 151 -5.17 15.93 3.09
N ARG A 152 -6.09 16.82 2.69
CA ARG A 152 -7.49 16.45 2.36
C ARG A 152 -7.57 15.55 1.14
N LEU A 153 -6.74 15.76 0.11
CA LEU A 153 -6.66 14.86 -1.04
C LEU A 153 -6.33 13.42 -0.60
N LEU A 154 -5.29 13.23 0.22
CA LEU A 154 -4.93 11.89 0.72
C LEU A 154 -6.08 11.24 1.50
N LEU A 155 -6.76 12.00 2.38
CA LEU A 155 -7.92 11.52 3.13
C LEU A 155 -9.10 11.14 2.23
N CYS A 156 -9.29 11.81 1.09
CA CYS A 156 -10.31 11.41 0.11
C CYS A 156 -9.96 10.09 -0.57
N LEU A 157 -8.67 9.84 -0.76
CA LEU A 157 -8.16 8.65 -1.43
C LEU A 157 -7.99 7.45 -0.49
N GLY A 158 -8.29 7.62 0.81
CA GLY A 158 -8.32 6.55 1.79
C GLY A 158 -7.13 6.49 2.75
N ALA A 159 -6.35 7.57 2.85
CA ALA A 159 -5.47 7.78 4.01
C ALA A 159 -6.30 7.97 5.30
N VAL A 160 -5.66 7.79 6.46
CA VAL A 160 -6.28 7.91 7.78
C VAL A 160 -5.61 9.04 8.56
N SER A 161 -6.43 9.84 9.27
CA SER A 161 -5.98 10.86 10.21
C SER A 161 -6.02 10.37 11.65
N GLY A 162 -5.13 10.88 12.49
CA GLY A 162 -5.14 10.59 13.94
C GLY A 162 -4.58 9.23 14.33
N ASP A 163 -5.12 8.64 15.39
CA ASP A 163 -4.62 7.39 15.97
C ASP A 163 -5.12 6.16 15.20
N LYS A 164 -4.25 5.63 14.33
CA LYS A 164 -4.54 4.45 13.50
C LYS A 164 -4.80 3.18 14.31
N THR A 165 -4.39 3.13 15.57
CA THR A 165 -4.64 1.96 16.41
C THR A 165 -6.10 1.86 16.86
N LYS A 166 -6.82 2.99 16.84
CA LYS A 166 -8.23 3.16 17.19
C LYS A 166 -9.08 3.56 15.97
N ALA A 167 -8.59 3.25 14.77
CA ALA A 167 -9.26 3.58 13.53
C ALA A 167 -9.42 2.36 12.63
N GLU A 168 -10.50 2.36 11.86
CA GLU A 168 -10.69 1.41 10.78
C GLU A 168 -9.69 1.70 9.66
N THR A 169 -8.92 0.68 9.30
CA THR A 169 -7.93 0.73 8.23
C THR A 169 -8.35 -0.28 7.17
N LYS A 170 -8.33 0.12 5.89
CA LYS A 170 -8.60 -0.77 4.76
C LYS A 170 -7.80 -0.33 3.54
N ILE A 171 -7.53 -1.24 2.62
CA ILE A 171 -7.02 -0.88 1.29
C ILE A 171 -8.15 -0.12 0.56
N PRO A 172 -7.88 1.08 0.01
CA PRO A 172 -8.90 1.83 -0.72
C PRO A 172 -9.48 1.03 -1.89
N ASN A 173 -10.81 1.07 -2.05
CA ASN A 173 -11.51 0.30 -3.08
C ASN A 173 -11.00 0.60 -4.51
N TRP A 174 -10.60 1.84 -4.77
CA TRP A 174 -10.06 2.21 -6.09
C TRP A 174 -8.71 1.54 -6.38
N ILE A 175 -7.92 1.15 -5.37
CA ILE A 175 -6.71 0.34 -5.52
C ILE A 175 -7.09 -1.13 -5.74
N LEU A 176 -8.02 -1.66 -4.95
CA LEU A 176 -8.47 -3.06 -5.03
C LEU A 176 -9.09 -3.39 -6.39
N LYS A 177 -9.90 -2.49 -6.94
CA LYS A 177 -10.59 -2.63 -8.24
C LYS A 177 -9.66 -2.51 -9.46
N THR A 178 -8.37 -2.23 -9.26
CA THR A 178 -7.42 -2.25 -10.39
C THR A 178 -7.14 -3.67 -10.87
N LYS A 179 -6.64 -3.79 -12.11
CA LYS A 179 -6.18 -5.06 -12.68
C LYS A 179 -5.29 -5.82 -11.69
N LYS A 180 -5.36 -7.15 -11.74
CA LYS A 180 -4.54 -8.03 -10.91
C LYS A 180 -3.07 -7.67 -11.06
N ALA A 181 -2.34 -7.66 -9.94
CA ALA A 181 -0.92 -7.33 -9.91
C ALA A 181 -0.54 -5.98 -10.59
N SER A 182 -1.46 -5.01 -10.60
CA SER A 182 -1.21 -3.71 -11.25
C SER A 182 -0.06 -2.94 -10.58
N LYS A 183 0.57 -2.05 -11.35
CA LYS A 183 1.57 -1.12 -10.81
C LYS A 183 1.03 -0.25 -9.67
N ILE A 184 -0.29 0.01 -9.62
CA ILE A 184 -0.95 0.75 -8.55
C ILE A 184 -0.96 -0.06 -7.25
N LYS A 185 -1.41 -1.33 -7.30
CA LYS A 185 -1.37 -2.26 -6.16
C LYS A 185 0.07 -2.46 -5.67
N LYS A 186 1.01 -2.61 -6.60
CA LYS A 186 2.45 -2.68 -6.29
C LYS A 186 2.92 -1.46 -5.50
N ARG A 187 2.61 -0.24 -5.99
CA ARG A 187 3.05 1.00 -5.34
C ARG A 187 2.44 1.18 -3.96
N PHE A 188 1.16 0.84 -3.78
CA PHE A 188 0.53 0.80 -2.46
C PHE A 188 1.26 -0.15 -1.50
N LEU A 189 1.50 -1.40 -1.92
CA LEU A 189 2.23 -2.36 -1.10
C LEU A 189 3.66 -1.90 -0.80
N GLN A 190 4.37 -1.29 -1.76
CA GLN A 190 5.70 -0.75 -1.54
C GLN A 190 5.71 0.36 -0.49
N GLY A 191 4.77 1.31 -0.52
CA GLY A 191 4.71 2.37 0.49
C GLY A 191 4.44 1.83 1.89
N PHE A 192 3.54 0.85 1.98
CA PHE A 192 3.25 0.20 3.25
C PHE A 192 4.42 -0.70 3.74
N PHE A 193 5.10 -1.40 2.83
CA PHE A 193 6.22 -2.28 3.18
C PHE A 193 7.52 -1.53 3.40
N ASP A 194 7.70 -0.33 2.87
CA ASP A 194 8.86 0.53 3.18
C ASP A 194 8.79 1.08 4.60
N SER A 195 7.60 1.14 5.19
CA SER A 195 7.38 1.52 6.61
C SER A 195 7.33 0.28 7.51
N GLU A 196 6.50 -0.72 7.22
CA GLU A 196 6.15 -1.76 8.21
C GLU A 196 6.86 -3.12 8.06
N LEU A 197 7.23 -3.53 6.84
CA LEU A 197 7.70 -4.91 6.60
C LEU A 197 9.15 -5.13 7.04
N SER A 198 9.45 -6.26 7.70
CA SER A 198 10.83 -6.58 8.07
C SER A 198 11.77 -6.70 6.85
N LYS A 199 13.06 -6.44 7.04
CA LYS A 199 14.08 -6.63 6.00
C LYS A 199 14.36 -8.12 5.73
N ILE A 200 14.86 -8.44 4.54
CA ILE A 200 15.42 -9.78 4.25
C ILE A 200 16.71 -9.94 5.06
N THR A 201 16.79 -11.02 5.85
CA THR A 201 17.95 -11.36 6.68
C THR A 201 18.26 -12.84 6.60
N LEU A 202 19.55 -13.17 6.62
CA LEU A 202 20.02 -14.54 6.84
C LEU A 202 19.78 -14.95 8.30
N ILE A 203 19.47 -16.22 8.50
CA ILE A 203 19.46 -16.83 9.83
C ILE A 203 20.92 -17.04 10.25
N LYS A 204 21.36 -16.38 11.34
CA LYS A 204 22.77 -16.37 11.79
C LYS A 204 23.43 -17.75 11.81
N ARG A 205 22.71 -18.79 12.24
CA ARG A 205 23.21 -20.17 12.34
C ARG A 205 22.97 -21.04 11.09
N LYS A 206 22.33 -20.52 10.03
CA LYS A 206 22.03 -21.26 8.80
C LYS A 206 22.44 -20.43 7.59
N ARG A 207 23.65 -20.69 7.05
CA ARG A 207 24.27 -19.97 5.91
C ARG A 207 23.44 -19.92 4.61
N LEU A 208 22.39 -20.76 4.51
CA LEU A 208 21.51 -20.90 3.34
C LEU A 208 20.01 -20.72 3.68
N ALA A 209 19.66 -20.10 4.80
CA ALA A 209 18.25 -19.88 5.14
C ALA A 209 17.97 -18.43 5.52
N TYR A 210 16.82 -17.93 5.10
CA TYR A 210 16.36 -16.57 5.36
C TYR A 210 15.24 -16.56 6.39
N GLN A 211 15.19 -15.51 7.20
CA GLN A 211 14.04 -15.24 8.05
C GLN A 211 12.83 -14.88 7.18
N SER A 212 11.65 -15.33 7.60
CA SER A 212 10.40 -14.93 6.94
C SER A 212 10.14 -13.45 7.16
N LEU A 213 9.58 -12.77 6.15
CA LEU A 213 9.31 -11.34 6.26
C LEU A 213 8.08 -11.14 7.12
N LYS A 214 8.26 -10.60 8.32
CA LYS A 214 7.19 -10.37 9.30
C LYS A 214 6.58 -9.00 9.05
N LEU A 215 5.27 -8.97 8.92
CA LEU A 215 4.46 -7.77 8.99
C LEU A 215 3.64 -7.87 10.27
N TYR A 216 3.79 -6.90 11.17
CA TYR A 216 3.05 -6.85 12.43
C TYR A 216 2.36 -5.49 12.57
N CYS A 217 1.26 -5.44 13.30
CA CYS A 217 0.68 -4.18 13.74
C CYS A 217 0.04 -4.36 15.13
N SER A 218 -0.06 -3.25 15.86
CA SER A 218 -0.75 -3.21 17.15
C SER A 218 -2.07 -2.47 16.98
N LYS A 219 -3.17 -3.06 17.42
CA LYS A 219 -4.50 -2.45 17.41
C LYS A 219 -5.07 -2.44 18.82
N HIS A 220 -5.89 -1.43 19.12
CA HIS A 220 -6.72 -1.49 20.31
C HIS A 220 -7.66 -2.71 20.19
N LYS A 221 -7.95 -3.43 21.28
CA LYS A 221 -8.74 -4.67 21.24
C LYS A 221 -10.07 -4.50 20.49
N ASN A 222 -10.76 -3.38 20.70
CA ASN A 222 -12.03 -3.06 20.02
C ASN A 222 -11.90 -2.92 18.48
N PHE A 223 -10.69 -2.74 17.95
CA PHE A 223 -10.40 -2.57 16.52
C PHE A 223 -9.65 -3.77 15.91
N ILE A 224 -9.56 -4.89 16.62
CA ILE A 224 -8.74 -6.03 16.21
C ILE A 224 -9.29 -6.73 14.96
N ASN A 225 -10.61 -6.81 14.84
CA ASN A 225 -11.26 -7.44 13.71
C ASN A 225 -11.07 -6.62 12.43
N GLN A 226 -11.11 -5.29 12.53
CA GLN A 226 -10.79 -4.37 11.44
C GLN A 226 -9.29 -4.47 11.06
N GLY A 227 -8.40 -4.65 12.04
CA GLY A 227 -6.99 -4.97 11.80
C GLY A 227 -6.80 -6.27 11.01
N LYS A 228 -7.48 -7.35 11.42
CA LYS A 228 -7.46 -8.63 10.69
C LYS A 228 -8.01 -8.50 9.27
N PHE A 229 -9.12 -7.77 9.11
CA PHE A 229 -9.70 -7.51 7.80
C PHE A 229 -8.69 -6.83 6.86
N PHE A 230 -8.02 -5.76 7.33
CA PHE A 230 -6.98 -5.08 6.59
C PHE A 230 -5.82 -6.02 6.21
N PHE A 231 -5.33 -6.81 7.16
CA PHE A 231 -4.24 -7.76 6.91
C PHE A 231 -4.64 -8.83 5.90
N ASN A 232 -5.88 -9.32 5.92
CA ASN A 232 -6.39 -10.23 4.91
C ASN A 232 -6.46 -9.57 3.52
N GLN A 233 -6.83 -8.29 3.43
CA GLN A 233 -6.75 -7.57 2.15
C GLN A 233 -5.31 -7.50 1.63
N ILE A 234 -4.32 -7.23 2.49
CA ILE A 234 -2.90 -7.21 2.10
C ILE A 234 -2.48 -8.60 1.61
N ARG A 235 -2.85 -9.67 2.31
CA ARG A 235 -2.56 -11.05 1.90
C ARG A 235 -3.18 -11.39 0.55
N ASN A 236 -4.42 -10.98 0.30
CA ASN A 236 -5.09 -11.19 -0.98
C ASN A 236 -4.40 -10.41 -2.12
N VAL A 237 -3.92 -9.19 -1.87
CA VAL A 237 -3.15 -8.47 -2.90
C VAL A 237 -1.79 -9.14 -3.12
N LEU A 238 -1.14 -9.68 -2.08
CA LEU A 238 0.11 -10.45 -2.23
C LEU A 238 -0.06 -11.69 -3.11
N THR A 239 -1.17 -12.41 -3.00
CA THR A 239 -1.41 -13.61 -3.83
C THR A 239 -1.60 -13.27 -5.31
N GLU A 240 -2.12 -12.08 -5.66
CA GLU A 240 -2.13 -11.60 -7.05
C GLU A 240 -0.72 -11.47 -7.62
N PHE A 241 0.29 -11.20 -6.78
CA PHE A 241 1.69 -11.17 -7.18
C PHE A 241 2.37 -12.54 -7.06
N GLY A 242 1.64 -13.63 -6.82
CA GLY A 242 2.22 -14.97 -6.63
C GLY A 242 3.10 -15.08 -5.39
N ILE A 243 2.78 -14.29 -4.35
CA ILE A 243 3.48 -14.26 -3.08
C ILE A 243 2.59 -14.89 -2.01
N ILE A 244 3.11 -15.92 -1.37
CA ILE A 244 2.38 -16.70 -0.37
C ILE A 244 2.76 -16.22 1.03
N SER A 245 1.75 -16.11 1.89
CA SER A 245 1.88 -15.66 3.28
C SER A 245 1.13 -16.59 4.22
N SER A 246 1.58 -16.65 5.48
CA SER A 246 0.89 -17.39 6.54
C SER A 246 -0.48 -16.78 6.84
N ASN A 247 -1.31 -17.53 7.54
CA ASN A 247 -2.48 -16.96 8.21
C ASN A 247 -2.05 -15.91 9.25
N ILE A 248 -3.00 -15.03 9.59
CA ILE A 248 -2.81 -14.01 10.61
C ILE A 248 -2.77 -14.70 11.97
N LYS A 249 -1.78 -14.35 12.78
CA LYS A 249 -1.57 -14.84 14.14
C LYS A 249 -1.64 -13.69 15.12
N PHE A 250 -1.92 -14.04 16.37
CA PHE A 250 -1.77 -13.15 17.51
C PHE A 250 -0.37 -13.28 18.10
N ASP A 251 0.15 -12.16 18.58
CA ASP A 251 1.35 -12.11 19.41
C ASP A 251 0.89 -11.69 20.83
N ARG A 252 1.66 -10.85 21.53
CA ARG A 252 1.29 -10.35 22.87
C ARG A 252 0.13 -9.34 22.94
N THR A 253 -0.48 -9.28 24.12
CA THR A 253 -1.32 -8.18 24.62
C THR A 253 -0.53 -7.27 25.55
N TYR A 254 -0.84 -5.97 25.57
CA TYR A 254 -0.20 -5.03 26.51
C TYR A 254 -1.05 -3.77 26.72
N ILE A 255 -0.80 -3.06 27.82
CA ILE A 255 -1.39 -1.74 28.07
C ILE A 255 -0.47 -0.66 27.50
N ARG A 256 -1.03 0.24 26.68
CA ARG A 256 -0.25 1.32 26.05
C ARG A 256 0.00 2.44 27.05
N SER A 257 1.28 2.69 27.35
CA SER A 257 1.72 3.69 28.33
C SER A 257 1.12 5.09 28.12
N ARG A 258 0.99 5.54 26.87
CA ARG A 258 0.53 6.90 26.55
C ARG A 258 -0.91 7.21 26.96
N ASP A 259 -1.81 6.23 26.94
CA ASP A 259 -3.25 6.46 27.13
C ASP A 259 -4.02 5.31 27.78
N GLY A 260 -3.31 4.35 28.40
CA GLY A 260 -3.92 3.19 29.07
C GLY A 260 -4.65 2.21 28.13
N GLY A 261 -4.58 2.39 26.81
CA GLY A 261 -5.34 1.57 25.86
C GLY A 261 -4.93 0.10 25.87
N ASN A 262 -5.89 -0.82 25.85
CA ASN A 262 -5.63 -2.26 25.80
C ASN A 262 -5.32 -2.69 24.35
N MET A 263 -4.08 -3.09 24.11
CA MET A 263 -3.55 -3.38 22.79
C MET A 263 -3.40 -4.88 22.55
N GLN A 264 -3.68 -5.30 21.32
CA GLN A 264 -3.38 -6.64 20.82
C GLN A 264 -2.50 -6.51 19.57
N GLN A 265 -1.40 -7.26 19.55
CA GLN A 265 -0.56 -7.38 18.36
C GLN A 265 -1.04 -8.53 17.48
N ILE A 266 -1.11 -8.26 16.17
CA ILE A 266 -1.33 -9.27 15.12
C ILE A 266 -0.22 -9.21 14.09
N PHE A 267 0.08 -10.35 13.49
CA PHE A 267 1.07 -10.44 12.44
C PHE A 267 0.76 -11.55 11.44
N PHE A 268 1.35 -11.46 10.26
CA PHE A 268 1.56 -12.62 9.40
C PHE A 268 3.00 -12.57 8.86
N VAL A 269 3.44 -13.67 8.25
CA VAL A 269 4.74 -13.72 7.59
C VAL A 269 4.61 -14.05 6.11
N ILE A 270 5.44 -13.43 5.28
CA ILE A 270 5.71 -13.89 3.91
C ILE A 270 6.76 -15.00 4.02
N TYR A 271 6.44 -16.19 3.52
CA TYR A 271 7.32 -17.36 3.64
C TYR A 271 8.69 -17.09 2.99
N SER A 272 9.77 -17.49 3.66
CA SER A 272 11.14 -17.23 3.22
C SER A 272 11.76 -18.28 2.31
N ASN A 273 10.95 -19.17 1.70
CA ASN A 273 11.50 -20.06 0.69
C ASN A 273 11.98 -19.26 -0.52
N TYR A 274 12.98 -19.79 -1.22
CA TYR A 274 13.67 -19.08 -2.30
C TYR A 274 12.74 -18.63 -3.42
N ILE A 275 11.76 -19.45 -3.81
CA ILE A 275 10.80 -19.13 -4.87
C ILE A 275 9.94 -17.92 -4.45
N ASN A 276 9.40 -17.95 -3.23
CA ASN A 276 8.56 -16.87 -2.72
C ASN A 276 9.31 -15.55 -2.53
N LEU A 277 10.52 -15.60 -1.96
CA LEU A 277 11.36 -14.41 -1.80
C LEU A 277 11.76 -13.84 -3.16
N SER A 278 12.11 -14.71 -4.11
CA SER A 278 12.41 -14.31 -5.49
C SER A 278 11.23 -13.60 -6.14
N ASN A 279 10.00 -14.10 -5.96
CA ASN A 279 8.79 -13.45 -6.43
C ASN A 279 8.57 -12.09 -5.74
N PHE A 280 8.70 -12.02 -4.41
CA PHE A 280 8.56 -10.77 -3.66
C PHE A 280 9.51 -9.70 -4.17
N ILE A 281 10.82 -10.01 -4.26
CA ILE A 281 11.86 -9.07 -4.68
C ILE A 281 11.59 -8.54 -6.10
N GLN A 282 11.25 -9.44 -7.03
CA GLN A 282 11.08 -9.07 -8.45
C GLN A 282 9.77 -8.33 -8.70
N ARG A 283 8.68 -8.76 -8.06
CA ARG A 283 7.34 -8.26 -8.37
C ARG A 283 6.97 -7.05 -7.53
N ILE A 284 7.39 -6.99 -6.26
CA ILE A 284 7.07 -5.89 -5.35
C ILE A 284 8.35 -5.19 -4.87
N GLY A 285 9.15 -5.85 -4.03
CA GLY A 285 10.36 -5.28 -3.43
C GLY A 285 10.11 -4.06 -2.54
N PHE A 286 11.18 -3.37 -2.19
CA PHE A 286 11.19 -2.08 -1.48
C PHE A 286 11.47 -0.97 -2.48
N LEU A 287 10.87 0.22 -2.31
CA LEU A 287 11.04 1.30 -3.29
C LEU A 287 12.01 2.37 -2.81
N TYR A 288 11.76 2.96 -1.65
CA TYR A 288 12.55 4.04 -1.08
C TYR A 288 13.38 3.57 0.11
N ASN A 289 12.96 2.56 0.87
CA ASN A 289 13.72 2.11 2.04
C ASN A 289 15.09 1.51 1.65
N GLN A 290 16.17 2.30 1.71
CA GLN A 290 17.49 1.89 1.22
C GLN A 290 18.07 0.74 2.05
N LYS A 291 17.92 0.77 3.38
CA LYS A 291 18.40 -0.30 4.27
C LYS A 291 17.78 -1.66 3.94
N ARG A 292 16.46 -1.68 3.68
CA ARG A 292 15.74 -2.90 3.26
C ARG A 292 16.12 -3.31 1.84
N ARG A 293 16.35 -2.35 0.94
CA ARG A 293 16.73 -2.57 -0.46
C ARG A 293 18.16 -3.11 -0.61
N LEU A 294 19.16 -2.47 0.01
CA LEU A 294 20.57 -2.87 -0.01
C LEU A 294 20.78 -4.23 0.65
N GLY A 295 20.14 -4.45 1.81
CA GLY A 295 20.13 -5.77 2.44
C GLY A 295 19.51 -6.83 1.55
N SER A 296 18.50 -6.48 0.76
CA SER A 296 17.96 -7.38 -0.26
C SER A 296 18.97 -7.62 -1.38
N LEU A 297 19.59 -6.57 -1.94
CA LEU A 297 20.52 -6.61 -3.09
C LEU A 297 21.65 -7.62 -2.90
N MET A 298 22.31 -7.62 -1.74
CA MET A 298 23.35 -8.60 -1.38
C MET A 298 22.88 -10.05 -1.46
N HIS A 299 21.57 -10.28 -1.36
CA HIS A 299 20.97 -11.60 -1.34
C HIS A 299 20.22 -11.96 -2.64
N ILE A 300 19.94 -10.98 -3.52
CA ILE A 300 19.09 -11.19 -4.71
C ILE A 300 19.65 -12.30 -5.59
N GLN A 301 20.93 -12.24 -5.93
CA GLN A 301 21.55 -13.20 -6.85
C GLN A 301 21.45 -14.63 -6.30
N LYS A 302 21.79 -14.81 -5.01
CA LYS A 302 21.70 -16.09 -4.31
C LYS A 302 20.26 -16.60 -4.23
N ILE A 303 19.31 -15.74 -3.87
CA ILE A 303 17.88 -16.09 -3.81
C ILE A 303 17.37 -16.54 -5.18
N LYS A 304 17.69 -15.78 -6.23
CA LYS A 304 17.30 -16.10 -7.61
C LYS A 304 17.92 -17.41 -8.09
N TYR A 305 19.19 -17.63 -7.80
CA TYR A 305 19.91 -18.86 -8.16
C TYR A 305 19.25 -20.10 -7.54
N HIS A 306 19.05 -20.11 -6.23
CA HIS A 306 18.42 -21.24 -5.55
C HIS A 306 16.95 -21.41 -5.95
N ALA A 307 16.21 -20.32 -6.19
CA ALA A 307 14.85 -20.39 -6.70
C ALA A 307 14.78 -21.11 -8.06
N ARG A 308 15.70 -20.80 -8.98
CA ARG A 308 15.78 -21.47 -10.29
C ARG A 308 16.08 -22.96 -10.15
N LYS A 309 17.05 -23.32 -9.30
CA LYS A 309 17.38 -24.74 -9.04
C LYS A 309 16.20 -25.52 -8.47
N GLU A 310 15.44 -24.94 -7.55
CA GLU A 310 14.23 -25.58 -7.01
C GLU A 310 13.14 -25.76 -8.07
N ILE A 311 12.92 -24.75 -8.92
CA ILE A 311 11.96 -24.84 -10.02
C ILE A 311 12.39 -25.91 -11.04
N GLU A 312 13.67 -25.96 -11.42
CA GLU A 312 14.20 -26.98 -12.33
C GLU A 312 14.03 -28.39 -11.77
N LYS A 313 14.34 -28.57 -10.48
CA LYS A 313 14.14 -29.84 -9.78
C LYS A 313 12.67 -30.28 -9.79
N ILE A 314 11.73 -29.35 -9.60
CA ILE A 314 10.30 -29.62 -9.67
C ILE A 314 9.86 -30.01 -11.08
N LYS A 315 10.34 -29.31 -12.12
CA LYS A 315 10.06 -29.67 -13.52
C LYS A 315 10.59 -31.06 -13.87
N LYS A 316 11.80 -31.41 -13.43
CA LYS A 316 12.37 -32.75 -13.62
C LYS A 316 11.54 -33.81 -12.88
N TYR A 317 11.09 -33.51 -11.66
CA TYR A 317 10.19 -34.40 -10.92
C TYR A 317 8.87 -34.66 -11.67
N GLU A 318 8.21 -33.62 -12.20
CA GLU A 318 6.98 -33.78 -12.99
C GLU A 318 7.20 -34.60 -14.26
N LYS A 319 8.30 -34.33 -14.99
CA LYS A 319 8.68 -35.14 -16.16
C LYS A 319 8.97 -36.60 -15.79
N ALA A 320 9.62 -36.85 -14.66
CA ALA A 320 9.88 -38.21 -14.18
C ALA A 320 8.59 -38.98 -13.92
N LEU A 321 7.57 -38.33 -13.34
CA LEU A 321 6.24 -38.94 -13.16
C LEU A 321 5.58 -39.28 -14.50
N ILE A 322 5.69 -38.41 -15.50
CA ILE A 322 5.15 -38.66 -16.85
C ILE A 322 5.87 -39.84 -17.52
N LEU A 323 7.20 -39.85 -17.52
CA LEU A 323 7.99 -40.94 -18.12
C LEU A 323 7.73 -42.28 -17.41
N ARG A 324 7.54 -42.26 -16.09
CA ARG A 324 7.18 -43.46 -15.35
C ARG A 324 5.83 -44.02 -15.79
N LYS A 325 4.83 -43.15 -15.99
CA LYS A 325 3.53 -43.57 -16.54
C LYS A 325 3.64 -44.19 -17.93
N LYS A 326 4.64 -43.79 -18.72
CA LYS A 326 4.98 -44.40 -20.02
C LYS A 326 5.79 -45.71 -19.91
N GLY A 327 5.95 -46.28 -18.71
CA GLY A 327 6.64 -47.55 -18.50
C GLY A 327 8.16 -47.46 -18.37
N PHE A 328 8.76 -46.27 -18.35
CA PHE A 328 10.22 -46.15 -18.29
C PHE A 328 10.76 -46.62 -16.92
N SER A 329 11.91 -47.33 -16.94
CA SER A 329 12.63 -47.71 -15.72
C SER A 329 13.31 -46.48 -15.09
N ALA A 330 13.60 -46.55 -13.78
CA ALA A 330 14.26 -45.45 -13.08
C ALA A 330 15.63 -45.09 -13.69
N TYR A 331 16.35 -46.05 -14.26
CA TYR A 331 17.62 -45.81 -14.96
C TYR A 331 17.41 -45.05 -16.27
N LYS A 332 16.43 -45.45 -17.09
CA LYS A 332 16.10 -44.77 -18.34
C LYS A 332 15.64 -43.33 -18.09
N ILE A 333 14.81 -43.12 -17.07
CA ILE A 333 14.37 -41.78 -16.64
C ILE A 333 15.55 -40.92 -16.16
N ALA A 334 16.48 -41.49 -15.41
CA ALA A 334 17.66 -40.79 -14.90
C ALA A 334 18.58 -40.31 -16.03
N LYS A 335 18.80 -41.17 -17.04
CA LYS A 335 19.54 -40.84 -18.26
C LYS A 335 18.85 -39.71 -19.04
N GLU A 336 17.55 -39.86 -19.29
CA GLU A 336 16.73 -38.89 -20.04
C GLU A 336 16.71 -37.50 -19.39
N LEU A 337 16.64 -37.43 -18.07
CA LEU A 337 16.55 -36.15 -17.34
C LEU A 337 17.92 -35.60 -16.89
N ASN A 338 19.01 -36.31 -17.22
CA ASN A 338 20.37 -36.04 -16.77
C ASN A 338 20.44 -35.77 -15.25
N ILE A 339 19.98 -36.74 -14.47
CA ILE A 339 20.02 -36.71 -13.00
C ILE A 339 20.46 -38.05 -12.44
N LYS A 340 21.00 -38.05 -11.23
CA LYS A 340 21.43 -39.28 -10.56
C LYS A 340 20.23 -40.20 -10.29
N VAL A 341 20.38 -41.50 -10.57
CA VAL A 341 19.33 -42.53 -10.47
C VAL A 341 18.65 -42.54 -9.09
N TYR A 342 19.41 -42.31 -8.00
CA TYR A 342 18.83 -42.29 -6.65
C TYR A 342 17.77 -41.20 -6.46
N HIS A 343 17.88 -40.05 -7.16
CA HIS A 343 16.85 -39.02 -7.10
C HIS A 343 15.54 -39.52 -7.72
N VAL A 344 15.63 -40.20 -8.86
CA VAL A 344 14.49 -40.81 -9.53
C VAL A 344 13.85 -41.89 -8.66
N LYS A 345 14.66 -42.78 -8.06
CA LYS A 345 14.16 -43.80 -7.13
C LYS A 345 13.43 -43.17 -5.93
N ASN A 346 14.01 -42.12 -5.33
CA ASN A 346 13.36 -41.35 -4.25
C ASN A 346 12.02 -40.77 -4.66
N TRP A 347 11.93 -40.22 -5.86
CA TRP A 347 10.72 -39.59 -6.36
C TRP A 347 9.60 -40.58 -6.69
N ILE A 348 9.95 -41.69 -7.33
CA ILE A 348 8.99 -42.64 -7.88
C ILE A 348 8.63 -43.72 -6.88
N TYR A 349 9.62 -44.40 -6.29
CA TYR A 349 9.39 -45.58 -5.45
C TYR A 349 9.15 -45.19 -4.00
N PHE A 350 9.98 -44.29 -3.47
CA PHE A 350 9.85 -43.83 -2.08
C PHE A 350 8.87 -42.66 -1.92
N LYS A 351 8.22 -42.22 -3.01
CA LYS A 351 7.22 -41.13 -3.03
C LYS A 351 7.71 -39.82 -2.37
N LYS A 352 9.03 -39.59 -2.31
CA LYS A 352 9.66 -38.40 -1.71
C LYS A 352 9.68 -37.25 -2.71
N ARG A 353 8.60 -36.47 -2.77
CA ARG A 353 8.49 -35.30 -3.66
C ARG A 353 9.46 -34.16 -3.28
N PRO A 354 9.82 -33.26 -4.22
CA PRO A 354 10.57 -32.05 -3.92
C PRO A 354 9.87 -31.19 -2.85
N LYS A 355 10.65 -30.59 -1.94
CA LYS A 355 10.14 -29.87 -0.76
C LYS A 355 9.18 -28.71 -1.11
N LEU A 356 9.43 -28.01 -2.21
CA LEU A 356 8.61 -26.87 -2.65
C LEU A 356 7.60 -27.24 -3.75
N TYR A 357 7.35 -28.54 -3.98
CA TYR A 357 6.42 -29.00 -5.00
C TYR A 357 5.01 -28.43 -4.82
N ASP A 358 4.43 -28.58 -3.63
CA ASP A 358 3.08 -28.05 -3.33
C ASP A 358 3.06 -26.53 -3.41
N PHE A 359 4.13 -25.87 -2.99
CA PHE A 359 4.26 -24.42 -3.08
C PHE A 359 4.18 -23.94 -4.53
N VAL A 360 4.89 -24.60 -5.45
CA VAL A 360 4.86 -24.26 -6.88
C VAL A 360 3.50 -24.60 -7.48
N LYS A 361 2.88 -25.73 -7.12
CA LYS A 361 1.53 -26.05 -7.57
C LYS A 361 0.49 -25.03 -7.12
N ILE A 362 0.50 -24.61 -5.85
CA ILE A 362 -0.40 -23.56 -5.36
C ILE A 362 -0.14 -22.26 -6.13
N ASN A 363 1.12 -21.88 -6.33
CA ASN A 363 1.44 -20.65 -7.03
C ASN A 363 1.01 -20.70 -8.51
N ASN A 364 1.25 -21.82 -9.19
CA ASN A 364 0.81 -22.02 -10.57
C ASN A 364 -0.73 -22.07 -10.66
N PHE A 365 -1.42 -22.73 -9.75
CA PHE A 365 -2.89 -22.74 -9.69
C PHE A 365 -3.45 -21.33 -9.48
N VAL A 366 -2.86 -20.57 -8.55
CA VAL A 366 -3.19 -19.17 -8.33
C VAL A 366 -2.94 -18.35 -9.60
N LEU A 367 -1.83 -18.57 -10.32
CA LEU A 367 -1.52 -17.87 -11.58
C LEU A 367 -2.38 -18.32 -12.78
N HIS A 368 -2.81 -19.59 -12.84
CA HIS A 368 -3.62 -20.16 -13.93
C HIS A 368 -5.10 -19.80 -13.80
N LYS A 369 -5.71 -19.95 -12.63
CA LYS A 369 -7.08 -19.45 -12.36
C LYS A 369 -7.19 -17.94 -12.64
N GLN A 370 -6.08 -17.21 -12.48
CA GLN A 370 -5.99 -15.78 -12.80
C GLN A 370 -5.90 -15.46 -14.30
N ARG A 371 -5.46 -16.39 -15.16
CA ARG A 371 -5.45 -16.23 -16.63
C ARG A 371 -6.83 -16.53 -17.23
N ASP A 372 -7.51 -17.54 -16.71
CA ASP A 372 -8.82 -17.96 -17.24
C ASP A 372 -9.89 -16.88 -16.97
N GLU A 373 -9.86 -16.20 -15.82
CA GLU A 373 -10.74 -15.04 -15.54
C GLU A 373 -10.45 -13.79 -16.41
N ILE A 374 -9.32 -13.72 -17.12
CA ILE A 374 -9.00 -12.61 -18.05
C ILE A 374 -9.53 -12.90 -19.46
N LEU A 375 -9.73 -14.18 -19.81
CA LEU A 375 -10.26 -14.58 -21.11
C LEU A 375 -11.79 -14.51 -21.18
N PHE A 376 -12.48 -14.58 -20.04
CA PHE A 376 -13.95 -14.44 -19.95
C PHE A 376 -14.47 -12.99 -19.87
N HIS A 377 -13.57 -11.99 -19.93
CA HIS A 377 -13.93 -10.57 -19.91
C HIS A 377 -13.29 -9.77 -21.05
N ARG A 378 -13.04 -10.44 -22.19
CA ARG A 378 -12.74 -9.74 -23.44
C ARG A 378 -14.00 -9.57 -24.26
#